data_AF-A0AB34H4J6-F1
#
_entry.id   AF-A0AB34H4J6-F1
#
_cell.length_a   1.000
_cell.length_b   1.000
_cell.length_c   1.000
_cell.angle_alpha   90.00
_cell.angle_beta   90.00
_cell.angle_gamma   90.00
#
_symmetry.space_group_name_H-M   'P 1'
#
loop_
_entity.id
_entity.type
_entity.pdbx_description
1 polymer ?
#
loop_
_entity_poly.entity_id
_entity_poly.type
_entity_poly.pdbx_seq_one_letter_code
_entity_poly.pdbx_strand_id
1 'polypeptide(L)'
;MPHEEQPSRQRPRYGSIVDDERLSAEEMDERRRQNIAYEYLCHLEEAKRWMEVCLVEELPPTTELEEGLRNGVYLAKLAKFFAPKMVSEKKIYDVEQTRYKKSGLHFRHTDNTVQWLRAMESIGLPKIFYPETTDVYDRKNIPRMIYCIHALSLYLFKLGIAPQIPDLLGKVDFTEEEISNMRKELEKYGIQMPSFSKIGGILANELSVDEAALHAAVIAVNEAIEKGITEQTIITLRNPNAVLTLVDDNLAQEYQKELWEAKKRKEENARLKNNCISEEERDAYEELLTQAEIQGHINKVNRLAAVDHINAVIREGDPEYTLLALQKPEAQLPTVYPFAGAMYQNELFNLQKQNAMNYLAHEELLIAVEMLSAVALLNQALESNDLVSVQNQLRSPTMGFNNLDETYVERYANALLSIKLEALSQGQDSLSWNEIQNCIDMVNIEIQEENDRVVAVGYINEAIDEGDPLKTLDSLLLPTARIRDVDPDSAQHYQDVLYQAKTQKFVVKMEFHSTSPGHSEALLVSMLCLLSVAHPS
;
A
#
# COMPACT_ATOMS: atom_id res chain seq x y z
N MET A 1 -4.44 -27.74 56.26
CA MET A 1 -4.00 -26.35 56.05
C MET A 1 -4.45 -25.96 54.66
N PRO A 2 -5.64 -25.38 54.49
CA PRO A 2 -6.08 -24.86 53.20
C PRO A 2 -5.41 -23.52 52.93
N HIS A 3 -5.09 -23.28 51.66
CA HIS A 3 -4.54 -22.02 51.16
C HIS A 3 -5.53 -20.88 51.37
N GLU A 4 -5.12 -19.84 52.11
CA GLU A 4 -5.78 -18.53 52.11
C GLU A 4 -5.35 -17.77 50.86
N GLU A 5 -6.29 -17.54 49.95
CA GLU A 5 -6.16 -16.59 48.85
C GLU A 5 -6.12 -15.16 49.42
N GLN A 6 -5.09 -14.41 49.04
CA GLN A 6 -5.00 -12.97 49.33
C GLN A 6 -6.09 -12.21 48.55
N PRO A 7 -6.73 -11.19 49.16
CA PRO A 7 -7.78 -10.43 48.50
C PRO A 7 -7.22 -9.66 47.30
N SER A 8 -7.91 -9.79 46.17
CA SER A 8 -7.67 -9.01 44.96
C SER A 8 -7.72 -7.52 45.27
N ARG A 9 -6.59 -6.83 45.08
CA ARG A 9 -6.51 -5.37 45.15
C ARG A 9 -7.45 -4.80 44.08
N GLN A 10 -8.53 -4.15 44.52
CA GLN A 10 -9.44 -3.42 43.67
C GLN A 10 -8.67 -2.35 42.87
N ARG A 11 -8.93 -2.32 41.57
CA ARG A 11 -8.37 -1.37 40.61
C ARG A 11 -9.03 -0.01 40.81
N PRO A 12 -8.30 1.11 40.92
CA PRO A 12 -8.90 2.42 40.71
C PRO A 12 -9.14 2.58 39.20
N ARG A 13 -10.42 2.52 38.78
CA ARG A 13 -10.84 2.94 37.44
C ARG A 13 -10.88 4.47 37.41
N TYR A 14 -9.87 5.11 36.84
CA TYR A 14 -9.98 6.50 36.40
C TYR A 14 -10.93 6.54 35.18
N GLY A 15 -12.23 6.61 35.44
CA GLY A 15 -13.24 6.64 34.38
C GLY A 15 -14.64 6.13 34.76
N SER A 16 -14.84 5.55 35.95
CA SER A 16 -16.18 5.22 36.44
C SER A 16 -16.54 6.08 37.64
N ILE A 17 -17.52 6.98 37.46
CA ILE A 17 -18.23 7.63 38.57
C ILE A 17 -19.02 6.54 39.28
N VAL A 18 -18.45 6.05 40.38
CA VAL A 18 -19.20 5.40 41.46
C VAL A 18 -18.52 5.87 42.74
N ASP A 19 -18.99 6.99 43.28
CA ASP A 19 -19.56 7.04 44.64
C ASP A 19 -19.84 8.48 45.06
N ASP A 20 -21.04 8.63 45.61
CA ASP A 20 -21.75 9.83 46.03
C ASP A 20 -21.22 10.33 47.38
N GLU A 21 -19.92 10.65 47.44
CA GLU A 21 -19.33 11.36 48.58
C GLU A 21 -18.97 12.79 48.15
N ARG A 22 -19.49 13.79 48.88
CA ARG A 22 -19.11 15.20 48.72
C ARG A 22 -17.63 15.35 49.05
N LEU A 23 -16.78 15.20 48.02
CA LEU A 23 -15.35 15.51 48.08
C LEU A 23 -15.16 16.92 48.62
N SER A 24 -14.22 17.08 49.56
CA SER A 24 -13.83 18.39 50.07
C SER A 24 -13.32 19.28 48.92
N ALA A 25 -13.42 20.61 49.06
CA ALA A 25 -12.83 21.54 48.10
C ALA A 25 -11.32 21.28 47.89
N GLU A 26 -10.63 20.80 48.93
CA GLU A 26 -9.22 20.41 48.87
C GLU A 26 -9.00 19.10 48.08
N GLU A 27 -9.90 18.12 48.19
CA GLU A 27 -9.81 16.84 47.48
C GLU A 27 -10.18 16.98 45.99
N MET A 28 -11.13 17.85 45.68
CA MET A 28 -11.48 18.23 44.31
C MET A 28 -10.31 18.92 43.60
N ASP A 29 -9.61 19.82 44.28
CA ASP A 29 -8.45 20.52 43.72
C ASP A 29 -7.25 19.58 43.55
N GLU A 30 -7.01 18.68 44.51
CA GLU A 30 -5.98 17.64 44.40
C GLU A 30 -6.23 16.72 43.20
N ARG A 31 -7.47 16.27 43.01
CA ARG A 31 -7.86 15.41 41.89
C ARG A 31 -7.76 16.13 40.54
N ARG A 32 -8.10 17.42 40.49
CA ARG A 32 -7.90 18.25 39.30
C ARG A 32 -6.42 18.37 38.93
N ARG A 33 -5.53 18.58 39.91
CA ARG A 33 -4.08 18.66 39.68
C ARG A 33 -3.48 17.34 39.21
N GLN A 34 -3.98 16.21 39.74
CA GLN A 34 -3.60 14.89 39.25
C GLN A 34 -3.98 14.68 37.78
N ASN A 35 -5.20 15.10 37.39
CA ASN A 35 -5.63 15.02 35.99
C ASN A 35 -4.75 15.88 35.07
N ILE A 36 -4.41 17.11 35.48
CA ILE A 36 -3.52 18.01 34.73
C ILE A 36 -2.13 17.37 34.51
N ALA A 37 -1.58 16.71 35.53
CA ALA A 37 -0.29 16.02 35.42
C ALA A 37 -0.37 14.81 34.48
N TYR A 38 -1.47 14.06 34.53
CA TYR A 38 -1.72 12.94 33.62
C TYR A 38 -1.88 13.40 32.17
N GLU A 39 -2.70 14.43 31.92
CA GLU A 39 -2.90 15.04 30.59
C GLU A 39 -1.57 15.48 29.98
N TYR A 40 -0.72 16.14 30.78
CA TYR A 40 0.59 16.57 30.30
C TYR A 40 1.54 15.40 29.99
N LEU A 41 1.51 14.32 30.77
CA LEU A 41 2.26 13.10 30.46
C LEU A 41 1.80 12.45 29.15
N CYS A 42 0.49 12.44 28.89
CA CYS A 42 -0.04 12.03 27.58
C CYS A 42 0.52 12.92 26.46
N HIS A 43 0.49 14.25 26.60
CA HIS A 43 1.04 15.17 25.60
C HIS A 43 2.55 15.01 25.36
N LEU A 44 3.32 14.65 26.39
CA LEU A 44 4.73 14.30 26.25
C LEU A 44 4.92 13.01 25.44
N GLU A 45 4.14 11.97 25.73
CA GLU A 45 4.17 10.70 25.00
C GLU A 45 3.77 10.87 23.52
N GLU A 46 2.75 11.69 23.25
CA GLU A 46 2.30 12.03 21.90
C GLU A 46 3.40 12.74 21.11
N ALA A 47 4.02 13.75 21.71
CA ALA A 47 5.14 14.48 21.11
C ALA A 47 6.34 13.56 20.86
N LYS A 48 6.66 12.68 21.82
CA LYS A 48 7.71 11.68 21.68
C LYS A 48 7.47 10.80 20.45
N ARG A 49 6.35 10.07 20.40
CA ARG A 49 6.07 9.13 19.30
C ARG A 49 6.05 9.80 17.95
N TRP A 50 5.48 11.01 17.88
CA TRP A 50 5.47 11.78 16.64
C TRP A 50 6.89 12.17 16.19
N MET A 51 7.74 12.62 17.11
CA MET A 51 9.15 12.93 16.80
C MET A 51 9.93 11.68 16.37
N GLU A 52 9.73 10.53 17.02
CA GLU A 52 10.38 9.26 16.64
C GLU A 52 10.04 8.86 15.20
N VAL A 53 8.78 9.03 14.79
CA VAL A 53 8.35 8.77 13.41
C VAL A 53 8.98 9.75 12.43
N CYS A 54 9.04 11.05 12.77
CA CYS A 54 9.63 12.06 11.89
C CYS A 54 11.15 11.93 11.75
N LEU A 55 11.83 11.49 12.81
CA LEU A 55 13.29 11.40 12.87
C LEU A 55 13.84 10.02 12.50
N VAL A 56 13.00 8.98 12.57
CA VAL A 56 13.41 7.57 12.41
C VAL A 56 14.52 7.20 13.42
N GLU A 57 14.36 7.68 14.66
CA GLU A 57 15.30 7.52 15.77
C GLU A 57 14.51 7.40 17.08
N GLU A 58 14.96 6.54 18.00
CA GLU A 58 14.35 6.38 19.32
C GLU A 58 14.68 7.57 20.24
N LEU A 59 13.66 8.12 20.90
CA LEU A 59 13.81 9.24 21.84
C LEU A 59 13.84 8.74 23.29
N PRO A 60 14.36 9.55 24.24
CA PRO A 60 14.36 9.21 25.65
C PRO A 60 12.97 8.82 26.18
N PRO A 61 12.88 8.07 27.29
CA PRO A 61 11.60 7.79 27.96
C PRO A 61 10.82 9.07 28.25
N THR A 62 9.49 8.97 28.27
CA THR A 62 8.58 10.14 28.41
C THR A 62 8.81 10.95 29.67
N THR A 63 9.22 10.30 30.76
CA THR A 63 9.62 10.92 32.03
C THR A 63 10.93 11.71 31.94
N GLU A 64 11.79 11.40 30.98
CA GLU A 64 13.09 12.04 30.75
C GLU A 64 13.11 12.92 29.49
N LEU A 65 12.01 12.94 28.73
CA LEU A 65 11.90 13.62 27.44
C LEU A 65 12.17 15.13 27.58
N GLU A 66 11.63 15.75 28.63
CA GLU A 66 11.86 17.17 28.92
C GLU A 66 13.35 17.50 29.03
N GLU A 67 14.11 16.66 29.74
CA GLU A 67 15.55 16.84 29.93
C GLU A 67 16.32 16.50 28.64
N GLY A 68 15.88 15.48 27.90
CA GLY A 68 16.46 15.06 26.62
C GLY A 68 16.38 16.13 25.52
N LEU A 69 15.35 16.98 25.54
CA LEU A 69 15.16 18.04 24.53
C LEU A 69 15.97 19.32 24.82
N ARG A 70 16.50 19.51 26.04
CA ARG A 70 17.18 20.75 26.48
C ARG A 70 18.43 21.11 25.69
N ASN A 71 19.14 20.11 25.17
CA ASN A 71 20.34 20.30 24.36
C ASN A 71 20.02 20.74 22.91
N GLY A 72 18.73 20.76 22.54
CA GLY A 72 18.23 21.19 21.24
C GLY A 72 18.60 20.27 20.08
N VAL A 73 19.32 19.15 20.28
CA VAL A 73 19.80 18.28 19.21
C VAL A 73 18.61 17.67 18.46
N TYR A 74 17.65 17.07 19.17
CA TYR A 74 16.44 16.53 18.56
C TYR A 74 15.59 17.60 17.87
N LEU A 75 15.52 18.82 18.44
CA LEU A 75 14.82 19.96 17.81
C LEU A 75 15.49 20.38 16.50
N ALA A 76 16.82 20.40 16.46
CA ALA A 76 17.57 20.71 15.24
C ALA A 76 17.48 19.60 14.18
N LYS A 77 17.45 18.33 14.60
CA LYS A 77 17.14 17.20 13.69
C LYS A 77 15.72 17.32 13.12
N LEU A 78 14.75 17.71 13.95
CA LEU A 78 13.37 17.95 13.50
C LEU A 78 13.30 19.13 12.52
N ALA A 79 14.04 20.21 12.81
CA ALA A 79 14.20 21.34 11.91
C ALA A 79 14.79 20.95 10.54
N LYS A 80 15.74 20.00 10.52
CA LYS A 80 16.29 19.43 9.30
C LYS A 80 15.25 18.65 8.50
N PHE A 81 14.38 17.90 9.18
CA PHE A 81 13.32 17.11 8.56
C PHE A 81 12.35 18.01 7.75
N PHE A 82 11.79 19.06 8.34
CA PHE A 82 10.79 19.88 7.65
C PHE A 82 11.38 21.07 6.85
N ALA A 83 12.60 21.53 7.16
CA ALA A 83 13.26 22.62 6.45
C ALA A 83 14.71 22.26 6.05
N PRO A 84 14.91 21.25 5.18
CA PRO A 84 16.24 20.70 4.88
C PRO A 84 17.19 21.68 4.19
N LYS A 85 16.67 22.75 3.57
CA LYS A 85 17.46 23.81 2.92
C LYS A 85 18.03 24.83 3.94
N MET A 86 17.40 24.96 5.10
CA MET A 86 17.79 25.92 6.14
C MET A 86 18.80 25.31 7.13
N VAL A 87 18.62 24.03 7.47
CA VAL A 87 19.44 23.34 8.47
C VAL A 87 20.40 22.38 7.79
N SER A 88 21.68 22.48 8.17
CA SER A 88 22.73 21.55 7.73
C SER A 88 23.12 20.68 8.92
N GLU A 89 23.09 19.36 8.74
CA GLU A 89 23.44 18.40 9.78
C GLU A 89 24.86 18.64 10.35
N LYS A 90 25.81 19.01 9.49
CA LYS A 90 27.19 19.40 9.88
C LYS A 90 27.27 20.63 10.81
N LYS A 91 26.19 21.41 10.93
CA LYS A 91 26.11 22.61 11.78
C LYS A 91 25.37 22.34 13.09
N ILE A 92 24.75 21.17 13.26
CA ILE A 92 24.16 20.77 14.53
C ILE A 92 25.32 20.46 15.49
N TYR A 93 25.31 21.09 16.65
CA TYR A 93 26.34 20.91 17.66
C TYR A 93 26.03 19.69 18.52
N ASP A 94 27.02 18.82 18.71
CA ASP A 94 26.90 17.57 19.48
C ASP A 94 25.79 16.63 18.98
N VAL A 95 25.74 16.38 17.66
CA VAL A 95 24.74 15.51 16.99
C VAL A 95 24.56 14.16 17.69
N GLU A 96 25.67 13.54 18.10
CA GLU A 96 25.69 12.23 18.79
C GLU A 96 25.46 12.33 20.30
N GLN A 97 25.25 13.55 20.83
CA GLN A 97 25.04 13.84 22.26
C GLN A 97 26.15 13.32 23.18
N THR A 98 27.35 13.06 22.66
CA THR A 98 28.47 12.50 23.42
C THR A 98 28.98 13.44 24.49
N ARG A 99 29.01 14.75 24.20
CA ARG A 99 29.41 15.76 25.17
C ARG A 99 28.31 15.97 26.20
N TYR A 100 27.05 15.97 25.78
CA TYR A 100 25.91 16.05 26.67
C TYR A 100 25.91 14.91 27.70
N LYS A 101 26.09 13.66 27.26
CA LYS A 101 26.18 12.49 28.14
C LYS A 101 27.37 12.54 29.10
N LYS A 102 28.50 13.15 28.70
CA LYS A 102 29.73 13.21 29.51
C LYS A 102 29.80 14.39 30.48
N SER A 103 29.29 15.55 30.08
CA SER A 103 29.54 16.83 30.77
C SER A 103 28.29 17.71 30.91
N GLY A 104 27.12 17.22 30.51
CA GLY A 104 25.86 17.95 30.57
C GLY A 104 25.74 19.06 29.52
N LEU A 105 24.86 20.03 29.79
CA LEU A 105 24.61 21.15 28.89
C LEU A 105 25.86 22.04 28.71
N HIS A 106 26.13 22.38 27.45
CA HIS A 106 27.12 23.35 27.05
C HIS A 106 26.41 24.49 26.31
N PHE A 107 26.83 25.74 26.53
CA PHE A 107 26.16 26.92 25.95
C PHE A 107 25.94 26.83 24.44
N ARG A 108 26.87 26.23 23.68
CA ARG A 108 26.68 25.98 22.23
C ARG A 108 25.44 25.16 21.86
N HIS A 109 24.86 24.36 22.76
CA HIS A 109 23.59 23.67 22.51
C HIS A 109 22.43 24.64 22.22
N THR A 110 22.50 25.88 22.72
CA THR A 110 21.51 26.92 22.40
C THR A 110 21.40 27.20 20.90
N ASP A 111 22.49 27.03 20.14
CA ASP A 111 22.49 27.20 18.69
C ASP A 111 21.57 26.18 17.99
N ASN A 112 21.47 24.96 18.53
CA ASN A 112 20.56 23.93 17.99
C ASN A 112 19.09 24.37 18.13
N THR A 113 18.70 24.91 19.29
CA THR A 113 17.36 25.47 19.52
C THR A 113 17.09 26.67 18.62
N VAL A 114 18.07 27.56 18.43
CA VAL A 114 17.94 28.71 17.52
C VAL A 114 17.77 28.28 16.06
N GLN A 115 18.47 27.24 15.63
CA GLN A 115 18.29 26.66 14.29
C GLN A 115 16.86 26.14 14.09
N TRP A 116 16.27 25.50 15.10
CA TRP A 116 14.88 25.07 15.07
C TRP A 116 13.88 26.24 15.00
N LEU A 117 14.05 27.27 15.82
CA LEU A 117 13.20 28.46 15.78
C LEU A 117 13.24 29.15 14.40
N ARG A 118 14.43 29.28 13.79
CA ARG A 118 14.59 29.85 12.43
C ARG A 118 13.96 28.98 11.35
N ALA A 119 14.02 27.67 11.50
CA ALA A 119 13.36 26.75 10.58
C ALA A 119 11.83 26.92 10.64
N MET A 120 11.26 27.00 11.83
CA MET A 120 9.82 27.26 12.01
C MET A 120 9.39 28.60 11.39
N GLU A 121 10.22 29.64 11.53
CA GLU A 121 9.97 30.94 10.91
C GLU A 121 9.96 30.85 9.38
N SER A 122 10.85 30.03 8.80
CA SER A 122 10.94 29.87 7.35
C SER A 122 9.74 29.14 6.71
N ILE A 123 9.06 28.28 7.48
CA ILE A 123 7.84 27.60 7.02
C ILE A 123 6.56 28.38 7.35
N GLY A 124 6.68 29.52 8.04
CA GLY A 124 5.54 30.40 8.33
C GLY A 124 4.72 30.07 9.57
N LEU A 125 5.23 29.23 10.50
CA LEU A 125 4.52 28.97 11.76
C LEU A 125 4.36 30.28 12.55
N PRO A 126 3.17 30.63 13.07
CA PRO A 126 2.99 31.89 13.80
C PRO A 126 3.80 31.99 15.09
N LYS A 127 4.37 33.18 15.35
CA LYS A 127 5.29 33.42 16.49
C LYS A 127 4.64 33.26 17.87
N ILE A 128 3.31 33.28 17.95
CA ILE A 128 2.57 33.05 19.21
C ILE A 128 2.90 31.68 19.84
N PHE A 129 3.21 30.68 19.02
CA PHE A 129 3.54 29.34 19.48
C PHE A 129 4.99 29.20 19.97
N TYR A 130 5.87 30.15 19.65
CA TYR A 130 7.30 29.93 19.78
C TYR A 130 7.72 30.01 21.25
N PRO A 131 8.55 29.07 21.75
CA PRO A 131 9.23 29.22 23.02
C PRO A 131 10.44 30.14 22.87
N GLU A 132 10.92 30.68 23.98
CA GLU A 132 12.22 31.33 24.03
C GLU A 132 13.35 30.29 24.17
N THR A 133 14.57 30.63 23.75
CA THR A 133 15.71 29.72 23.92
C THR A 133 15.96 29.36 25.39
N THR A 134 15.69 30.28 26.32
CA THR A 134 15.80 30.02 27.76
C THR A 134 14.67 29.14 28.30
N ASP A 135 13.51 29.09 27.64
CA ASP A 135 12.42 28.18 28.02
C ASP A 135 12.87 26.72 27.89
N VAL A 136 13.65 26.44 26.85
CA VAL A 136 14.23 25.12 26.54
C VAL A 136 15.53 24.87 27.31
N TYR A 137 16.56 25.71 27.13
CA TYR A 137 17.91 25.43 27.64
C TYR A 137 17.97 25.50 29.18
N ASP A 138 17.38 26.53 29.79
CA ASP A 138 17.39 26.72 31.25
C ASP A 138 16.23 26.00 31.94
N ARG A 139 15.41 25.24 31.20
CA ARG A 139 14.20 24.56 31.71
C ARG A 139 13.21 25.54 32.36
N LYS A 140 13.09 26.77 31.86
CA LYS A 140 12.18 27.79 32.44
C LYS A 140 10.71 27.52 32.11
N ASN A 141 10.42 27.00 30.91
CA ASN A 141 9.06 26.73 30.45
C ASN A 141 9.05 25.63 29.37
N ILE A 142 9.40 24.42 29.78
CA ILE A 142 9.32 23.24 28.90
C ILE A 142 7.89 22.98 28.38
N PRO A 143 6.81 23.17 29.16
CA PRO A 143 5.45 23.01 28.64
C PRO A 143 5.16 23.88 27.40
N ARG A 144 5.71 25.09 27.32
CA ARG A 144 5.61 25.94 26.12
C ARG A 144 6.33 25.36 24.91
N MET A 145 7.47 24.71 25.11
CA MET A 145 8.14 23.99 24.03
C MET A 145 7.31 22.81 23.55
N ILE A 146 6.74 22.00 24.46
CA ILE A 146 5.86 20.88 24.09
C ILE A 146 4.63 21.39 23.34
N TYR A 147 4.00 22.47 23.81
CA TYR A 147 2.92 23.16 23.11
C TYR A 147 3.30 23.60 21.70
N CYS A 148 4.51 24.14 21.53
CA CYS A 148 5.03 24.49 20.21
C CYS A 148 5.23 23.28 19.30
N ILE A 149 5.65 22.13 19.84
CA ILE A 149 5.79 20.88 19.08
C ILE A 149 4.42 20.39 18.59
N HIS A 150 3.39 20.48 19.44
CA HIS A 150 2.00 20.15 19.06
C HIS A 150 1.44 21.10 17.99
N ALA A 151 1.71 22.40 18.11
CA ALA A 151 1.33 23.36 17.07
C ALA A 151 2.06 23.12 15.74
N LEU A 152 3.36 22.80 15.83
CA LEU A 152 4.19 22.47 14.67
C LEU A 152 3.72 21.16 14.02
N SER A 153 3.38 20.13 14.79
CA SER A 153 2.94 18.84 14.24
C SER A 153 1.64 19.00 13.45
N LEU A 154 0.66 19.74 14.00
CA LEU A 154 -0.59 20.04 13.31
C LEU A 154 -0.35 20.88 12.05
N TYR A 155 0.54 21.86 12.11
CA TYR A 155 0.89 22.70 10.96
C TYR A 155 1.57 21.90 9.85
N LEU A 156 2.56 21.06 10.18
CA LEU A 156 3.25 20.21 9.20
C LEU A 156 2.34 19.12 8.62
N PHE A 157 1.38 18.61 9.39
CA PHE A 157 0.35 17.71 8.89
C PHE A 157 -0.55 18.40 7.86
N LYS A 158 -1.01 19.64 8.12
CA LYS A 158 -1.78 20.43 7.15
C LYS A 158 -1.00 20.72 5.86
N LEU A 159 0.32 20.90 5.95
CA LEU A 159 1.19 21.06 4.79
C LEU A 159 1.55 19.75 4.07
N GLY A 160 1.12 18.59 4.60
CA GLY A 160 1.46 17.27 4.04
C GLY A 160 2.93 16.88 4.18
N ILE A 161 3.67 17.52 5.10
CA ILE A 161 5.11 17.27 5.33
C ILE A 161 5.33 16.17 6.38
N ALA A 162 4.47 16.11 7.39
CA ALA A 162 4.59 15.20 8.53
C ALA A 162 3.28 14.42 8.77
N PRO A 163 3.34 13.22 9.39
CA PRO A 163 2.14 12.52 9.84
C PRO A 163 1.42 13.27 10.96
N GLN A 164 0.14 12.93 11.18
CA GLN A 164 -0.64 13.46 12.30
C GLN A 164 -0.10 12.94 13.63
N ILE A 165 -0.01 13.82 14.64
CA ILE A 165 0.32 13.43 16.01
C ILE A 165 -0.80 12.54 16.57
N PRO A 166 -0.48 11.38 17.20
CA PRO A 166 -1.50 10.52 17.78
C PRO A 166 -2.15 11.19 18.99
N ASP A 167 -3.43 10.90 19.22
CA ASP A 167 -4.17 11.25 20.44
C ASP A 167 -4.14 10.03 21.39
N LEU A 168 -3.43 10.18 22.50
CA LEU A 168 -3.16 9.12 23.49
C LEU A 168 -3.82 9.39 24.85
N LEU A 169 -4.62 10.46 24.96
CA LEU A 169 -5.33 10.76 26.19
C LEU A 169 -6.30 9.61 26.55
N GLY A 170 -6.15 9.05 27.75
CA GLY A 170 -6.95 7.91 28.22
C GLY A 170 -6.62 6.55 27.58
N LYS A 171 -5.59 6.48 26.72
CA LYS A 171 -5.14 5.23 26.07
C LYS A 171 -3.80 4.71 26.61
N VAL A 172 -3.09 5.54 27.37
CA VAL A 172 -1.80 5.22 27.97
C VAL A 172 -1.92 5.37 29.48
N ASP A 173 -1.41 4.38 30.21
CA ASP A 173 -1.37 4.37 31.66
C ASP A 173 0.03 4.75 32.15
N PHE A 174 0.08 5.65 33.13
CA PHE A 174 1.29 6.01 33.86
C PHE A 174 1.18 5.53 35.30
N THR A 175 2.32 5.26 35.94
CA THR A 175 2.35 4.88 37.35
C THR A 175 1.97 6.07 38.25
N GLU A 176 1.44 5.78 39.43
CA GLU A 176 1.11 6.83 40.42
C GLU A 176 2.34 7.67 40.81
N GLU A 177 3.54 7.06 40.80
CA GLU A 177 4.80 7.74 41.08
C GLU A 177 5.16 8.76 39.98
N GLU A 178 4.97 8.40 38.70
CA GLU A 178 5.22 9.30 37.56
C GLU A 178 4.27 10.49 37.57
N ILE A 179 2.98 10.25 37.80
CA ILE A 179 1.96 11.31 37.88
C ILE A 179 2.24 12.23 39.08
N SER A 180 2.60 11.67 40.23
CA SER A 180 2.95 12.43 41.44
C SER A 180 4.21 13.28 41.26
N ASN A 181 5.23 12.74 40.59
CA ASN A 181 6.46 13.47 40.29
C ASN A 181 6.19 14.61 39.30
N MET A 182 5.44 14.35 38.22
CA MET A 182 5.07 15.37 37.25
C MET A 182 4.24 16.49 37.89
N ARG A 183 3.28 16.14 38.77
CA ARG A 183 2.50 17.12 39.52
C ARG A 183 3.39 18.06 40.34
N LYS A 184 4.35 17.51 41.09
CA LYS A 184 5.31 18.31 41.88
C LYS A 184 6.18 19.19 41.01
N GLU A 185 6.60 18.71 39.84
CA GLU A 185 7.36 19.52 38.90
C GLU A 185 6.52 20.68 38.37
N LEU A 186 5.29 20.44 37.91
CA LEU A 186 4.37 21.48 37.44
C LEU A 186 4.06 22.54 38.52
N GLU A 187 3.87 22.12 39.78
CA GLU A 187 3.64 23.03 40.91
C GLU A 187 4.86 23.92 41.20
N LYS A 188 6.08 23.39 41.07
CA LYS A 188 7.32 24.13 41.34
C LYS A 188 7.52 25.33 40.40
N TYR A 189 7.05 25.23 39.16
CA TYR A 189 7.21 26.29 38.18
C TYR A 189 6.05 27.30 38.16
N GLY A 190 4.91 26.98 38.78
CA GLY A 190 3.74 27.89 38.80
C GLY A 190 3.23 28.25 37.40
N ILE A 191 3.51 27.41 36.40
CA ILE A 191 3.21 27.68 34.99
C ILE A 191 1.73 27.41 34.73
N GLN A 192 1.04 28.38 34.14
CA GLN A 192 -0.28 28.17 33.56
C GLN A 192 -0.15 27.23 32.35
N MET A 193 -0.80 26.07 32.42
CA MET A 193 -0.76 25.09 31.33
C MET A 193 -1.40 25.69 30.06
N PRO A 194 -0.69 25.67 28.92
CA PRO A 194 -1.26 26.16 27.66
C PRO A 194 -2.40 25.24 27.21
N SER A 195 -3.44 25.81 26.60
CA SER A 195 -4.60 25.04 26.13
C SER A 195 -4.28 24.28 24.84
N PHE A 196 -3.82 23.03 24.96
CA PHE A 196 -3.53 22.15 23.82
C PHE A 196 -4.74 21.94 22.90
N SER A 197 -5.95 21.91 23.46
CA SER A 197 -7.22 21.80 22.71
C SER A 197 -7.52 22.99 21.80
N LYS A 198 -6.92 24.16 22.03
CA LYS A 198 -7.21 25.40 21.26
C LYS A 198 -6.23 25.66 20.11
N ILE A 199 -5.23 24.80 19.93
CA ILE A 199 -4.16 24.99 18.93
C ILE A 199 -4.76 25.10 17.51
N GLY A 200 -5.71 24.23 17.17
CA GLY A 200 -6.34 24.20 15.84
C GLY A 200 -7.07 25.50 15.48
N GLY A 201 -7.85 26.04 16.43
CA GLY A 201 -8.59 27.29 16.25
C GLY A 201 -7.69 28.53 16.17
N ILE A 202 -6.60 28.56 16.94
CA ILE A 202 -5.62 29.68 16.88
C ILE A 202 -4.86 29.66 15.56
N LEU A 203 -4.44 28.48 15.09
CA LEU A 203 -3.79 28.35 13.79
C LEU A 203 -4.72 28.81 12.65
N ALA A 204 -5.98 28.40 12.65
CA ALA A 204 -6.96 28.80 11.62
C ALA A 204 -7.19 30.33 11.55
N ASN A 205 -7.08 31.04 12.69
CA ASN A 205 -7.29 32.48 12.75
C ASN A 205 -6.08 33.33 12.31
N GLU A 206 -4.86 32.78 12.36
CA GLU A 206 -3.63 33.52 12.00
C GLU A 206 -3.02 33.10 10.64
N LEU A 207 -3.59 32.10 9.97
CA LEU A 207 -3.16 31.67 8.64
C LEU A 207 -3.70 32.62 7.55
N SER A 208 -2.94 32.74 6.45
CA SER A 208 -3.07 33.73 5.38
C SER A 208 -4.51 33.97 4.87
N VAL A 209 -4.74 35.12 4.22
CA VAL A 209 -6.04 35.51 3.61
C VAL A 209 -6.65 34.38 2.75
N ASP A 210 -5.81 33.56 2.11
CA ASP A 210 -6.21 32.44 1.27
C ASP A 210 -6.69 31.22 2.09
N GLU A 211 -6.14 30.98 3.28
CA GLU A 211 -6.59 29.91 4.18
C GLU A 211 -7.88 30.28 4.93
N ALA A 212 -8.04 31.54 5.35
CA ALA A 212 -9.31 32.01 5.91
C ALA A 212 -10.45 31.91 4.87
N ALA A 213 -10.16 32.21 3.60
CA ALA A 213 -11.09 32.05 2.49
C ALA A 213 -11.45 30.57 2.25
N LEU A 214 -10.47 29.65 2.37
CA LEU A 214 -10.70 28.21 2.32
C LEU A 214 -11.58 27.73 3.47
N HIS A 215 -11.29 28.11 4.71
CA HIS A 215 -12.09 27.72 5.87
C HIS A 215 -13.53 28.25 5.75
N ALA A 216 -13.71 29.51 5.33
CA ALA A 216 -15.04 30.08 5.08
C ALA A 216 -15.79 29.34 3.98
N ALA A 217 -15.12 28.93 2.90
CA ALA A 217 -15.72 28.16 1.83
C ALA A 217 -16.16 26.76 2.30
N VAL A 218 -15.35 26.07 3.10
CA VAL A 218 -15.68 24.75 3.68
C VAL A 218 -16.86 24.84 4.65
N ILE A 219 -16.92 25.89 5.47
CA ILE A 219 -18.05 26.15 6.36
C ILE A 219 -19.32 26.38 5.54
N ALA A 220 -19.26 27.21 4.50
CA ALA A 220 -20.39 27.47 3.62
C ALA A 220 -20.92 26.19 2.93
N VAL A 221 -20.03 25.28 2.53
CA VAL A 221 -20.42 23.95 2.02
C VAL A 221 -21.17 23.14 3.07
N ASN A 222 -20.64 23.04 4.30
CA ASN A 222 -21.29 22.31 5.38
C ASN A 222 -22.66 22.88 5.78
N GLU A 223 -22.82 24.21 5.72
CA GLU A 223 -24.11 24.86 5.93
C GLU A 223 -25.10 24.58 4.80
N ALA A 224 -24.64 24.58 3.54
CA ALA A 224 -25.49 24.26 2.40
C ALA A 224 -26.00 22.82 2.45
N ILE A 225 -25.12 21.88 2.81
CA ILE A 225 -25.46 20.47 3.02
C ILE A 225 -26.57 20.34 4.07
N GLU A 226 -26.48 21.09 5.17
CA GLU A 226 -27.44 21.03 6.28
C GLU A 226 -28.81 21.62 5.93
N LYS A 227 -28.83 22.67 5.09
CA LYS A 227 -30.07 23.23 4.55
C LYS A 227 -30.79 22.26 3.59
N GLY A 228 -30.07 21.26 3.04
CA GLY A 228 -30.64 20.24 2.17
C GLY A 228 -31.04 20.76 0.78
N ILE A 229 -30.55 21.93 0.37
CA ILE A 229 -30.88 22.54 -0.92
C ILE A 229 -29.78 22.20 -1.93
N THR A 230 -30.07 21.25 -2.82
CA THR A 230 -29.13 20.74 -3.82
C THR A 230 -28.47 21.84 -4.67
N GLU A 231 -29.26 22.81 -5.15
CA GLU A 231 -28.76 23.93 -5.95
C GLU A 231 -27.76 24.80 -5.17
N GLN A 232 -27.99 25.00 -3.87
CA GLN A 232 -27.08 25.78 -3.03
C GLN A 232 -25.79 25.00 -2.76
N THR A 233 -25.91 23.69 -2.53
CA THR A 233 -24.75 22.83 -2.26
C THR A 233 -23.81 22.80 -3.45
N ILE A 234 -24.31 22.60 -4.68
CA ILE A 234 -23.44 22.61 -5.86
C ILE A 234 -22.76 23.97 -6.08
N ILE A 235 -23.46 25.09 -5.83
CA ILE A 235 -22.86 26.44 -5.89
C ILE A 235 -21.71 26.55 -4.90
N THR A 236 -21.87 26.05 -3.67
CA THR A 236 -20.81 26.09 -2.66
C THR A 236 -19.66 25.14 -2.97
N LEU A 237 -19.91 23.97 -3.57
CA LEU A 237 -18.87 23.04 -3.99
C LEU A 237 -18.02 23.60 -5.15
N ARG A 238 -18.63 24.42 -6.02
CA ARG A 238 -17.94 25.13 -7.12
C ARG A 238 -17.19 26.38 -6.66
N ASN A 239 -17.22 26.71 -5.37
CA ASN A 239 -16.50 27.86 -4.84
C ASN A 239 -14.99 27.66 -5.06
N PRO A 240 -14.31 28.56 -5.80
CA PRO A 240 -12.88 28.41 -6.09
C PRO A 240 -12.02 28.40 -4.82
N ASN A 241 -12.48 29.06 -3.76
CA ASN A 241 -11.78 29.09 -2.48
C ASN A 241 -11.88 27.75 -1.73
N ALA A 242 -12.83 26.87 -2.07
CA ALA A 242 -12.94 25.53 -1.47
C ALA A 242 -11.85 24.57 -2.00
N VAL A 243 -11.17 24.92 -3.11
CA VAL A 243 -10.11 24.13 -3.74
C VAL A 243 -10.58 22.69 -4.00
N LEU A 244 -11.84 22.54 -4.44
CA LEU A 244 -12.42 21.26 -4.81
C LEU A 244 -12.25 21.04 -6.32
N THR A 245 -11.96 19.80 -6.69
CA THR A 245 -11.74 19.37 -8.07
C THR A 245 -12.77 18.33 -8.49
N LEU A 246 -12.99 18.20 -9.80
CA LEU A 246 -13.92 17.24 -10.42
C LEU A 246 -15.39 17.39 -9.98
N VAL A 247 -15.83 18.59 -9.59
CA VAL A 247 -17.25 18.82 -9.28
C VAL A 247 -18.07 18.87 -10.58
N ASP A 248 -19.02 17.95 -10.72
CA ASP A 248 -19.97 17.85 -11.85
C ASP A 248 -21.39 18.28 -11.44
N ASP A 249 -21.94 19.26 -12.16
CA ASP A 249 -23.26 19.82 -11.89
C ASP A 249 -24.40 18.78 -12.05
N ASN A 250 -24.18 17.75 -12.88
CA ASN A 250 -25.17 16.69 -13.09
C ASN A 250 -25.31 15.75 -11.88
N LEU A 251 -24.32 15.72 -10.99
CA LEU A 251 -24.28 14.86 -9.80
C LEU A 251 -24.65 15.61 -8.51
N ALA A 252 -25.26 16.79 -8.65
CA ALA A 252 -25.56 17.65 -7.52
C ALA A 252 -26.44 16.95 -6.46
N GLN A 253 -27.43 16.15 -6.87
CA GLN A 253 -28.32 15.44 -5.95
C GLN A 253 -27.57 14.34 -5.18
N GLU A 254 -26.70 13.62 -5.87
CA GLU A 254 -25.88 12.54 -5.36
C GLU A 254 -24.84 13.07 -4.37
N TYR A 255 -24.18 14.19 -4.70
CA TYR A 255 -23.27 14.87 -3.76
C TYR A 255 -24.00 15.32 -2.50
N GLN A 256 -25.15 15.98 -2.65
CA GLN A 256 -25.95 16.44 -1.50
C GLN A 256 -26.30 15.26 -0.58
N LYS A 257 -26.73 14.14 -1.15
CA LYS A 257 -27.09 12.95 -0.37
C LYS A 257 -25.87 12.35 0.35
N GLU A 258 -24.79 12.05 -0.36
CA GLU A 258 -23.60 11.40 0.21
C GLU A 258 -22.92 12.29 1.27
N LEU A 259 -22.78 13.60 1.00
CA LEU A 259 -22.17 14.55 1.93
C LEU A 259 -23.04 14.74 3.18
N TRP A 260 -24.37 14.74 3.04
CA TRP A 260 -25.27 14.80 4.19
C TRP A 260 -25.15 13.57 5.09
N GLU A 261 -25.16 12.37 4.49
CA GLU A 261 -24.96 11.11 5.22
C GLU A 261 -23.57 11.07 5.89
N ALA A 262 -22.54 11.57 5.20
CA ALA A 262 -21.19 11.67 5.74
C ALA A 262 -21.10 12.60 6.96
N LYS A 263 -21.70 13.79 6.86
CA LYS A 263 -21.77 14.76 7.95
C LYS A 263 -22.50 14.17 9.15
N LYS A 264 -23.66 13.54 8.95
CA LYS A 264 -24.44 12.92 10.04
C LYS A 264 -23.67 11.83 10.77
N ARG A 265 -22.94 10.98 10.04
CA ARG A 265 -22.08 9.94 10.64
C ARG A 265 -20.94 10.55 11.47
N LYS A 266 -20.37 11.65 10.99
CA LYS A 266 -19.30 12.36 11.71
C LYS A 266 -19.82 13.02 12.99
N GLU A 267 -20.96 13.69 12.93
CA GLU A 267 -21.65 14.26 14.10
C GLU A 267 -21.98 13.16 15.14
N GLU A 268 -22.49 12.00 14.70
CA GLU A 268 -22.79 10.89 15.61
C GLU A 268 -21.51 10.34 16.28
N ASN A 269 -20.44 10.17 15.52
CA ASN A 269 -19.15 9.73 16.05
C ASN A 269 -18.57 10.75 17.05
N ALA A 270 -18.68 12.05 16.76
CA ALA A 270 -18.24 13.12 17.67
C ALA A 270 -19.05 13.10 18.98
N ARG A 271 -20.38 12.90 18.91
CA ARG A 271 -21.25 12.78 20.09
C ARG A 271 -20.88 11.57 20.96
N LEU A 272 -20.62 10.41 20.35
CA LEU A 272 -20.20 9.21 21.08
C LEU A 272 -18.84 9.40 21.78
N LYS A 273 -17.94 10.18 21.16
CA LYS A 273 -16.63 10.53 21.72
C LYS A 273 -16.74 11.53 22.89
N ASN A 274 -17.70 12.45 22.82
CA ASN A 274 -17.81 13.61 23.74
C ASN A 274 -18.91 13.46 24.82
N ASN A 275 -19.31 12.24 25.18
CA ASN A 275 -20.39 11.96 26.14
C ASN A 275 -20.22 12.56 27.56
N CYS A 276 -19.05 13.11 27.91
CA CYS A 276 -18.76 13.75 29.21
C CYS A 276 -18.39 15.25 29.12
N ILE A 277 -18.52 15.88 27.96
CA ILE A 277 -18.07 17.27 27.70
C ILE A 277 -19.30 18.20 27.52
N SER A 278 -19.26 19.42 28.07
CA SER A 278 -20.39 20.38 27.93
C SER A 278 -20.54 20.85 26.48
N GLU A 279 -21.75 21.29 26.09
CA GLU A 279 -22.00 21.80 24.72
C GLU A 279 -21.08 22.98 24.35
N GLU A 280 -20.61 23.76 25.32
CA GLU A 280 -19.73 24.91 25.09
C GLU A 280 -18.25 24.53 24.85
N GLU A 281 -17.86 23.27 25.10
CA GLU A 281 -16.49 22.78 24.94
C GLU A 281 -16.29 21.93 23.66
N ARG A 282 -17.36 21.70 22.87
CA ARG A 282 -17.28 20.95 21.62
C ARG A 282 -16.61 21.78 20.52
N ASP A 283 -15.59 21.20 19.89
CA ASP A 283 -14.95 21.82 18.73
C ASP A 283 -15.88 21.72 17.51
N ALA A 284 -16.29 22.86 16.96
CA ALA A 284 -17.12 22.92 15.76
C ALA A 284 -16.47 22.18 14.57
N TYR A 285 -15.14 22.06 14.53
CA TYR A 285 -14.44 21.31 13.49
C TYR A 285 -14.53 19.77 13.64
N GLU A 286 -14.90 19.24 14.81
CA GLU A 286 -15.16 17.81 14.98
C GLU A 286 -16.49 17.38 14.34
N GLU A 287 -17.46 18.29 14.24
CA GLU A 287 -18.80 18.04 13.69
C GLU A 287 -18.90 18.38 12.19
N LEU A 288 -18.04 19.26 11.67
CA LEU A 288 -18.02 19.67 10.27
C LEU A 288 -17.13 18.75 9.41
N LEU A 289 -17.52 18.54 8.15
CA LEU A 289 -16.64 17.91 7.17
C LEU A 289 -15.51 18.87 6.78
N THR A 290 -14.28 18.35 6.79
CA THR A 290 -13.08 19.04 6.31
C THR A 290 -13.02 19.05 4.78
N GLN A 291 -12.20 19.92 4.20
CA GLN A 291 -12.00 19.97 2.75
C GLN A 291 -11.59 18.62 2.17
N ALA A 292 -10.68 17.89 2.83
CA ALA A 292 -10.19 16.59 2.37
C ALA A 292 -11.30 15.53 2.40
N GLU A 293 -12.14 15.52 3.44
CA GLU A 293 -13.30 14.63 3.51
C GLU A 293 -14.30 14.95 2.40
N ILE A 294 -14.64 16.23 2.19
CA ILE A 294 -15.54 16.66 1.12
C ILE A 294 -15.02 16.22 -0.25
N GLN A 295 -13.73 16.45 -0.54
CA GLN A 295 -13.10 16.00 -1.79
C GLN A 295 -13.14 14.48 -1.92
N GLY A 296 -12.89 13.74 -0.83
CA GLY A 296 -12.99 12.28 -0.80
C GLY A 296 -14.38 11.77 -1.17
N HIS A 297 -15.43 12.41 -0.64
CA HIS A 297 -16.82 12.06 -0.95
C HIS A 297 -17.22 12.45 -2.39
N ILE A 298 -16.77 13.61 -2.91
CA ILE A 298 -16.94 13.97 -4.33
C ILE A 298 -16.32 12.90 -5.23
N ASN A 299 -15.06 12.54 -4.96
CA ASN A 299 -14.34 11.53 -5.72
C ASN A 299 -15.06 10.18 -5.69
N LYS A 300 -15.63 9.80 -4.53
CA LYS A 300 -16.43 8.59 -4.38
C LYS A 300 -17.68 8.63 -5.25
N VAL A 301 -18.47 9.71 -5.21
CA VAL A 301 -19.70 9.84 -6.02
C VAL A 301 -19.38 9.82 -7.51
N ASN A 302 -18.34 10.55 -7.93
CA ASN A 302 -17.89 10.58 -9.32
C ASN A 302 -17.49 9.21 -9.83
N ARG A 303 -16.73 8.47 -9.02
CA ARG A 303 -16.31 7.11 -9.36
C ARG A 303 -17.51 6.17 -9.51
N LEU A 304 -18.49 6.26 -8.61
CA LEU A 304 -19.71 5.46 -8.72
C LEU A 304 -20.48 5.79 -10.00
N ALA A 305 -20.70 7.07 -10.28
CA ALA A 305 -21.38 7.52 -11.50
C ALA A 305 -20.63 7.10 -12.78
N ALA A 306 -19.30 7.17 -12.77
CA ALA A 306 -18.46 6.74 -13.89
C ALA A 306 -18.56 5.22 -14.10
N VAL A 307 -18.54 4.42 -13.03
CA VAL A 307 -18.70 2.96 -13.08
C VAL A 307 -20.11 2.56 -13.56
N ASP A 308 -21.15 3.26 -13.11
CA ASP A 308 -22.52 3.05 -13.58
C ASP A 308 -22.62 3.33 -15.09
N HIS A 309 -22.00 4.43 -15.54
CA HIS A 309 -21.95 4.80 -16.94
C HIS A 309 -21.17 3.79 -17.78
N ILE A 310 -20.00 3.33 -17.32
CA ILE A 310 -19.21 2.25 -17.96
C ILE A 310 -20.07 0.99 -18.12
N ASN A 311 -20.75 0.57 -17.05
CA ASN A 311 -21.62 -0.59 -17.11
C ASN A 311 -22.79 -0.42 -18.09
N ALA A 312 -23.32 0.80 -18.24
CA ALA A 312 -24.37 1.09 -19.21
C ALA A 312 -23.86 0.99 -20.65
N VAL A 313 -22.74 1.62 -20.99
CA VAL A 313 -22.20 1.60 -22.36
C VAL A 313 -21.69 0.22 -22.77
N ILE A 314 -21.16 -0.58 -21.82
CA ILE A 314 -20.81 -1.98 -22.10
C ILE A 314 -22.04 -2.76 -22.59
N ARG A 315 -23.22 -2.54 -22.01
CA ARG A 315 -24.47 -3.20 -22.42
C ARG A 315 -24.97 -2.71 -23.79
N GLU A 316 -24.70 -1.46 -24.15
CA GLU A 316 -25.08 -0.91 -25.46
C GLU A 316 -24.30 -1.57 -26.60
N GLY A 317 -23.08 -2.05 -26.32
CA GLY A 317 -22.32 -2.86 -27.27
C GLY A 317 -21.35 -2.09 -28.15
N ASP A 318 -21.25 -0.76 -27.99
CA ASP A 318 -20.44 0.10 -28.86
C ASP A 318 -19.00 0.25 -28.32
N PRO A 319 -17.97 -0.21 -29.08
CA PRO A 319 -16.58 -0.10 -28.67
C PRO A 319 -16.08 1.33 -28.43
N GLU A 320 -16.58 2.31 -29.19
CA GLU A 320 -16.13 3.69 -29.08
C GLU A 320 -16.65 4.32 -27.79
N TYR A 321 -17.93 4.11 -27.47
CA TYR A 321 -18.50 4.61 -26.21
C TYR A 321 -17.91 3.93 -24.98
N THR A 322 -17.63 2.63 -25.04
CA THR A 322 -16.97 1.93 -23.95
C THR A 322 -15.55 2.43 -23.73
N LEU A 323 -14.77 2.62 -24.79
CA LEU A 323 -13.44 3.20 -24.68
C LEU A 323 -13.47 4.61 -24.06
N LEU A 324 -14.37 5.47 -24.53
CA LEU A 324 -14.52 6.83 -24.00
C LEU A 324 -14.91 6.83 -22.51
N ALA A 325 -15.79 5.92 -22.10
CA ALA A 325 -16.18 5.79 -20.70
C ALA A 325 -15.04 5.28 -19.82
N LEU A 326 -14.25 4.31 -20.29
CA LEU A 326 -13.09 3.77 -19.59
C LEU A 326 -11.96 4.80 -19.42
N GLN A 327 -11.82 5.75 -20.34
CA GLN A 327 -10.81 6.81 -20.30
C GLN A 327 -11.13 7.94 -19.30
N LYS A 328 -12.34 7.98 -18.74
CA LYS A 328 -12.74 9.03 -17.81
C LYS A 328 -11.91 8.96 -16.51
N PRO A 329 -11.16 10.01 -16.13
CA PRO A 329 -10.32 9.99 -14.94
C PRO A 329 -11.12 9.79 -13.64
N GLU A 330 -12.41 10.16 -13.65
CA GLU A 330 -13.34 9.96 -12.54
C GLU A 330 -13.52 8.48 -12.19
N ALA A 331 -13.39 7.58 -13.18
CA ALA A 331 -13.51 6.14 -12.98
C ALA A 331 -12.34 5.55 -12.18
N GLN A 332 -11.19 6.24 -12.10
CA GLN A 332 -9.98 5.80 -11.40
C GLN A 332 -9.47 4.42 -11.88
N LEU A 333 -9.67 4.13 -13.16
CA LEU A 333 -9.21 2.89 -13.81
C LEU A 333 -7.78 3.02 -14.35
N PRO A 334 -7.09 1.90 -14.61
CA PRO A 334 -5.78 1.90 -15.25
C PRO A 334 -5.82 2.52 -16.64
N THR A 335 -4.64 2.82 -17.19
CA THR A 335 -4.53 3.36 -18.55
C THR A 335 -5.09 2.37 -19.57
N VAL A 336 -6.01 2.83 -20.40
CA VAL A 336 -6.61 2.05 -21.49
C VAL A 336 -6.06 2.49 -22.85
N TYR A 337 -5.97 1.55 -23.78
CA TYR A 337 -5.35 1.77 -25.08
C TYR A 337 -6.37 1.90 -26.21
N PRO A 338 -6.40 3.02 -26.97
CA PRO A 338 -7.41 3.25 -28.00
C PRO A 338 -7.49 2.18 -29.09
N PHE A 339 -6.34 1.61 -29.48
CA PHE A 339 -6.30 0.57 -30.51
C PHE A 339 -7.02 -0.72 -30.10
N ALA A 340 -7.25 -0.94 -28.79
CA ALA A 340 -7.87 -2.13 -28.24
C ALA A 340 -9.35 -1.92 -27.86
N GLY A 341 -10.01 -0.84 -28.31
CA GLY A 341 -11.39 -0.53 -27.97
C GLY A 341 -12.37 -1.68 -28.19
N ALA A 342 -12.31 -2.35 -29.34
CA ALA A 342 -13.14 -3.51 -29.65
C ALA A 342 -12.92 -4.70 -28.70
N MET A 343 -11.67 -4.92 -28.29
CA MET A 343 -11.30 -5.97 -27.36
C MET A 343 -11.85 -5.68 -25.95
N TYR A 344 -11.65 -4.45 -25.43
CA TYR A 344 -12.22 -4.06 -24.14
C TYR A 344 -13.74 -4.25 -24.12
N GLN A 345 -14.43 -3.82 -25.17
CA GLN A 345 -15.88 -3.97 -25.26
C GLN A 345 -16.31 -5.44 -25.23
N ASN A 346 -15.72 -6.28 -26.06
CA ASN A 346 -16.12 -7.69 -26.16
C ASN A 346 -15.85 -8.45 -24.85
N GLU A 347 -14.66 -8.27 -24.27
CA GLU A 347 -14.25 -8.98 -23.06
C GLU A 347 -15.01 -8.49 -21.83
N LEU A 348 -15.18 -7.17 -21.65
CA LEU A 348 -15.97 -6.64 -20.53
C LEU A 348 -17.45 -6.99 -20.66
N PHE A 349 -18.00 -7.05 -21.86
CA PHE A 349 -19.38 -7.51 -22.08
C PHE A 349 -19.56 -8.98 -21.68
N ASN A 350 -18.61 -9.85 -22.06
CA ASN A 350 -18.62 -11.25 -21.66
C ASN A 350 -18.53 -11.41 -20.15
N LEU A 351 -17.62 -10.68 -19.50
CA LEU A 351 -17.48 -10.66 -18.04
C LEU A 351 -18.75 -10.16 -17.36
N GLN A 352 -19.35 -9.08 -17.85
CA GLN A 352 -20.58 -8.53 -17.30
C GLN A 352 -21.73 -9.55 -17.40
N LYS A 353 -21.85 -10.26 -18.53
CA LYS A 353 -22.89 -11.28 -18.75
C LYS A 353 -22.71 -12.53 -17.86
N GLN A 354 -21.48 -12.85 -17.47
CA GLN A 354 -21.18 -13.94 -16.54
C GLN A 354 -21.46 -13.55 -15.08
N ASN A 355 -21.44 -12.24 -14.78
CA ASN A 355 -21.78 -11.74 -13.46
C ASN A 355 -23.29 -11.88 -13.20
N ALA A 356 -23.65 -12.43 -12.04
CA ALA A 356 -25.06 -12.66 -11.65
C ALA A 356 -25.92 -11.39 -11.67
N MET A 357 -25.31 -10.22 -11.44
CA MET A 357 -25.99 -8.93 -11.42
C MET A 357 -25.96 -8.19 -12.76
N ASN A 358 -25.34 -8.75 -13.81
CA ASN A 358 -25.05 -8.06 -15.07
C ASN A 358 -24.40 -6.68 -14.85
N TYR A 359 -23.55 -6.61 -13.85
CA TYR A 359 -22.92 -5.38 -13.36
C TYR A 359 -21.53 -5.71 -12.83
N LEU A 360 -20.54 -4.95 -13.26
CA LEU A 360 -19.15 -5.06 -12.80
C LEU A 360 -18.89 -3.96 -11.77
N ALA A 361 -18.57 -4.34 -10.55
CA ALA A 361 -18.14 -3.42 -9.51
C ALA A 361 -16.81 -2.76 -9.88
N HIS A 362 -16.50 -1.63 -9.23
CA HIS A 362 -15.26 -0.90 -9.50
C HIS A 362 -14.01 -1.78 -9.37
N GLU A 363 -13.93 -2.63 -8.34
CA GLU A 363 -12.79 -3.53 -8.13
C GLU A 363 -12.65 -4.57 -9.26
N GLU A 364 -13.77 -5.09 -9.74
CA GLU A 364 -13.79 -6.04 -10.87
C GLU A 364 -13.36 -5.35 -12.17
N LEU A 365 -13.84 -4.13 -12.43
CA LEU A 365 -13.41 -3.33 -13.57
C LEU A 365 -11.93 -2.96 -13.50
N LEU A 366 -11.42 -2.62 -12.32
CA LEU A 366 -10.01 -2.29 -12.11
C LEU A 366 -9.11 -3.45 -12.54
N ILE A 367 -9.39 -4.65 -12.03
CA ILE A 367 -8.64 -5.87 -12.35
C ILE A 367 -8.82 -6.24 -13.82
N ALA A 368 -10.05 -6.24 -14.33
CA ALA A 368 -10.32 -6.60 -15.71
C ALA A 368 -9.61 -5.65 -16.68
N VAL A 369 -9.68 -4.33 -16.47
CA VAL A 369 -9.03 -3.35 -17.34
C VAL A 369 -7.51 -3.47 -17.26
N GLU A 370 -6.93 -3.73 -16.09
CA GLU A 370 -5.50 -3.98 -15.94
C GLU A 370 -5.05 -5.19 -16.77
N MET A 371 -5.72 -6.33 -16.60
CA MET A 371 -5.41 -7.57 -17.33
C MET A 371 -5.63 -7.44 -18.84
N LEU A 372 -6.75 -6.83 -19.25
CA LEU A 372 -7.06 -6.59 -20.66
C LEU A 372 -6.06 -5.62 -21.31
N SER A 373 -5.55 -4.65 -20.56
CA SER A 373 -4.52 -3.74 -21.06
C SER A 373 -3.18 -4.46 -21.29
N ALA A 374 -2.83 -5.44 -20.45
CA ALA A 374 -1.67 -6.30 -20.69
C ALA A 374 -1.85 -7.17 -21.94
N VAL A 375 -3.03 -7.76 -22.14
CA VAL A 375 -3.37 -8.54 -23.34
C VAL A 375 -3.37 -7.67 -24.60
N ALA A 376 -3.83 -6.42 -24.51
CA ALA A 376 -3.78 -5.46 -25.62
C ALA A 376 -2.34 -5.18 -26.07
N LEU A 377 -1.44 -4.93 -25.11
CA LEU A 377 -0.01 -4.72 -25.39
C LEU A 377 0.67 -5.97 -25.96
N LEU A 378 0.29 -7.16 -25.48
CA LEU A 378 0.77 -8.42 -26.03
C LEU A 378 0.34 -8.62 -27.49
N ASN A 379 -0.93 -8.36 -27.80
CA ASN A 379 -1.44 -8.42 -29.17
C ASN A 379 -0.69 -7.44 -30.09
N GLN A 380 -0.41 -6.23 -29.62
CA GLN A 380 0.39 -5.25 -30.36
C GLN A 380 1.83 -5.72 -30.61
N ALA A 381 2.45 -6.39 -29.62
CA ALA A 381 3.78 -6.98 -29.77
C ALA A 381 3.79 -8.16 -30.77
N LEU A 382 2.74 -8.99 -30.74
CA LEU A 382 2.55 -10.08 -31.69
C LEU A 382 2.33 -9.55 -33.13
N GLU A 383 1.57 -8.46 -33.30
CA GLU A 383 1.34 -7.83 -34.60
C GLU A 383 2.60 -7.23 -35.21
N SER A 384 3.47 -6.65 -34.38
CA SER A 384 4.76 -6.12 -34.82
C SER A 384 5.83 -7.20 -35.03
N ASN A 385 5.50 -8.47 -34.75
CA ASN A 385 6.41 -9.62 -34.78
C ASN A 385 7.69 -9.37 -33.96
N ASP A 386 7.57 -8.59 -32.89
CA ASP A 386 8.67 -8.26 -31.97
C ASP A 386 8.73 -9.30 -30.85
N LEU A 387 9.47 -10.38 -31.10
CA LEU A 387 9.61 -11.48 -30.15
C LEU A 387 10.15 -11.02 -28.79
N VAL A 388 11.03 -10.01 -28.76
CA VAL A 388 11.61 -9.50 -27.51
C VAL A 388 10.52 -8.78 -26.69
N SER A 389 9.71 -7.95 -27.33
CA SER A 389 8.55 -7.33 -26.68
C SER A 389 7.55 -8.37 -26.19
N VAL A 390 7.24 -9.39 -27.00
CA VAL A 390 6.34 -10.49 -26.58
C VAL A 390 6.86 -11.19 -25.33
N GLN A 391 8.15 -11.54 -25.28
CA GLN A 391 8.76 -12.17 -24.12
C GLN A 391 8.75 -11.25 -22.88
N ASN A 392 9.04 -9.96 -23.05
CA ASN A 392 9.00 -8.99 -21.96
C ASN A 392 7.58 -8.83 -21.40
N GLN A 393 6.58 -8.81 -22.27
CA GLN A 393 5.18 -8.74 -21.87
C GLN A 393 4.77 -10.01 -21.11
N LEU A 394 5.15 -11.21 -21.57
CA LEU A 394 4.88 -12.47 -20.88
C LEU A 394 5.54 -12.58 -19.49
N ARG A 395 6.70 -11.93 -19.31
CA ARG A 395 7.38 -11.85 -18.00
C ARG A 395 6.78 -10.80 -17.07
N SER A 396 5.85 -9.97 -17.55
CA SER A 396 5.24 -8.94 -16.71
C SER A 396 4.30 -9.59 -15.69
N PRO A 397 4.42 -9.25 -14.38
CA PRO A 397 3.55 -9.80 -13.34
C PRO A 397 2.07 -9.40 -13.54
N THR A 398 1.81 -8.37 -14.35
CA THR A 398 0.48 -7.82 -14.63
C THR A 398 -0.37 -8.68 -15.58
N MET A 399 0.23 -9.68 -16.24
CA MET A 399 -0.47 -10.54 -17.21
C MET A 399 -1.52 -11.45 -16.57
N GLY A 400 -1.32 -11.85 -15.31
CA GLY A 400 -2.25 -12.72 -14.58
C GLY A 400 -2.47 -14.10 -15.22
N PHE A 401 -1.58 -14.58 -16.10
CA PHE A 401 -1.65 -15.93 -16.65
C PHE A 401 -1.23 -16.98 -15.62
N ASN A 402 -1.95 -18.09 -15.59
CA ASN A 402 -1.63 -19.22 -14.73
C ASN A 402 -0.59 -20.12 -15.40
N ASN A 403 0.25 -20.77 -14.58
CA ASN A 403 1.25 -21.77 -15.01
C ASN A 403 2.29 -21.26 -16.01
N LEU A 404 2.53 -19.95 -16.09
CA LEU A 404 3.60 -19.42 -16.93
C LEU A 404 4.96 -19.62 -16.24
N ASP A 405 5.83 -20.41 -16.87
CA ASP A 405 7.19 -20.64 -16.40
C ASP A 405 8.19 -19.77 -17.18
N GLU A 406 8.95 -18.93 -16.46
CA GLU A 406 9.93 -18.02 -17.06
C GLU A 406 10.99 -18.74 -17.92
N THR A 407 11.27 -20.01 -17.62
CA THR A 407 12.24 -20.83 -18.35
C THR A 407 11.79 -21.16 -19.78
N TYR A 408 10.48 -21.19 -20.03
CA TYR A 408 9.89 -21.58 -21.32
C TYR A 408 9.24 -20.43 -22.09
N VAL A 409 9.49 -19.18 -21.67
CA VAL A 409 8.93 -17.96 -22.29
C VAL A 409 9.15 -17.88 -23.81
N GLU A 410 10.29 -18.35 -24.31
CA GLU A 410 10.54 -18.40 -25.75
C GLU A 410 9.61 -19.38 -26.48
N ARG A 411 9.29 -20.53 -25.88
CA ARG A 411 8.35 -21.50 -26.47
C ARG A 411 6.93 -20.95 -26.49
N TYR A 412 6.48 -20.33 -25.39
CA TYR A 412 5.17 -19.66 -25.37
C TYR A 412 5.09 -18.56 -26.42
N ALA A 413 6.11 -17.71 -26.53
CA ALA A 413 6.13 -16.60 -27.50
C ALA A 413 6.02 -17.10 -28.95
N ASN A 414 6.76 -18.15 -29.31
CA ASN A 414 6.69 -18.76 -30.65
C ASN A 414 5.34 -19.43 -30.94
N ALA A 415 4.76 -20.11 -29.95
CA ALA A 415 3.43 -20.71 -30.08
C ALA A 415 2.33 -19.65 -30.24
N LEU A 416 2.40 -18.56 -29.46
CA LEU A 416 1.47 -17.43 -29.57
C LEU A 416 1.56 -16.71 -30.91
N LEU A 417 2.76 -16.55 -31.48
CA LEU A 417 2.91 -16.02 -32.83
C LEU A 417 2.23 -16.93 -33.87
N SER A 418 2.36 -18.25 -33.72
CA SER A 418 1.73 -19.21 -34.62
C SER A 418 0.20 -19.14 -34.55
N ILE A 419 -0.36 -19.12 -33.34
CA ILE A 419 -1.81 -18.99 -33.12
C ILE A 419 -2.33 -17.62 -33.60
N LYS A 420 -1.58 -16.54 -33.41
CA LYS A 420 -1.94 -15.21 -33.93
C LYS A 420 -2.02 -15.22 -35.46
N LEU A 421 -1.08 -15.86 -36.15
CA LEU A 421 -1.10 -15.99 -37.62
C LEU A 421 -2.30 -16.81 -38.10
N GLU A 422 -2.65 -17.87 -37.38
CA GLU A 422 -3.86 -18.66 -37.67
C GLU A 422 -5.15 -17.84 -37.46
N ALA A 423 -5.25 -17.10 -36.35
CA ALA A 423 -6.39 -16.22 -36.07
C ALA A 423 -6.55 -15.12 -37.15
N LEU A 424 -5.45 -14.51 -37.58
CA LEU A 424 -5.43 -13.55 -38.69
C LEU A 424 -5.97 -14.16 -40.00
N SER A 425 -5.65 -15.43 -40.28
CA SER A 425 -6.16 -16.13 -41.46
C SER A 425 -7.68 -16.36 -41.41
N GLN A 426 -8.26 -16.37 -40.21
CA GLN A 426 -9.70 -16.51 -39.96
C GLN A 426 -10.42 -15.16 -39.87
N GLY A 427 -9.69 -14.04 -40.03
CA GLY A 427 -10.23 -12.68 -39.96
C GLY A 427 -10.39 -12.15 -38.53
N GLN A 428 -9.70 -12.73 -37.56
CA GLN A 428 -9.68 -12.28 -36.17
C GLN A 428 -8.42 -11.44 -35.91
N ASP A 429 -8.62 -10.17 -35.57
CA ASP A 429 -7.53 -9.21 -35.42
C ASP A 429 -6.81 -9.36 -34.07
N SER A 430 -7.47 -9.80 -33.00
CA SER A 430 -6.89 -9.89 -31.65
C SER A 430 -7.15 -11.23 -30.99
N LEU A 431 -6.16 -11.76 -30.26
CA LEU A 431 -6.33 -12.90 -29.37
C LEU A 431 -6.96 -12.45 -28.05
N SER A 432 -7.97 -13.18 -27.58
CA SER A 432 -8.58 -13.05 -26.26
C SER A 432 -7.65 -13.58 -25.16
N TRP A 433 -7.92 -13.20 -23.91
CA TRP A 433 -7.18 -13.72 -22.76
C TRP A 433 -7.26 -15.26 -22.68
N ASN A 434 -8.45 -15.84 -22.96
CA ASN A 434 -8.65 -17.28 -22.91
C ASN A 434 -7.84 -18.03 -23.97
N GLU A 435 -7.73 -17.50 -25.18
CA GLU A 435 -6.91 -18.11 -26.24
C GLU A 435 -5.43 -18.11 -25.87
N ILE A 436 -4.94 -17.02 -25.26
CA ILE A 436 -3.56 -16.92 -24.80
C ILE A 436 -3.30 -17.89 -23.64
N GLN A 437 -4.22 -17.97 -22.66
CA GLN A 437 -4.10 -18.93 -21.55
C GLN A 437 -4.10 -20.39 -22.05
N ASN A 438 -5.01 -20.73 -22.99
CA ASN A 438 -5.05 -22.06 -23.59
C ASN A 438 -3.74 -22.41 -24.33
N CYS A 439 -3.12 -21.42 -25.00
CA CYS A 439 -1.81 -21.61 -25.63
C CYS A 439 -0.74 -21.95 -24.59
N ILE A 440 -0.70 -21.22 -23.47
CA ILE A 440 0.27 -21.46 -22.39
C ILE A 440 0.08 -22.87 -21.81
N ASP A 441 -1.16 -23.24 -21.50
CA ASP A 441 -1.48 -24.56 -20.95
C ASP A 441 -1.16 -25.69 -21.94
N MET A 442 -1.40 -25.50 -23.23
CA MET A 442 -1.02 -26.46 -24.27
C MET A 442 0.50 -26.65 -24.35
N VAL A 443 1.27 -25.57 -24.38
CA VAL A 443 2.75 -25.65 -24.40
C VAL A 443 3.29 -26.31 -23.13
N ASN A 444 2.67 -26.06 -21.98
CA ASN A 444 3.02 -26.73 -20.73
C ASN A 444 2.80 -28.23 -20.78
N ILE A 445 1.67 -28.67 -21.36
CA ILE A 445 1.39 -30.10 -21.57
C ILE A 445 2.45 -30.70 -22.48
N GLU A 446 2.80 -30.04 -23.59
CA GLU A 446 3.85 -30.52 -24.52
C GLU A 446 5.21 -30.66 -23.83
N ILE A 447 5.60 -29.67 -23.03
CA ILE A 447 6.86 -29.70 -22.25
C ILE A 447 6.83 -30.85 -21.24
N GLN A 448 5.72 -31.05 -20.54
CA GLN A 448 5.59 -32.14 -19.58
C GLN A 448 5.71 -33.50 -20.29
N GLU A 449 5.07 -33.67 -21.45
CA GLU A 449 5.18 -34.89 -22.24
C GLU A 449 6.61 -35.14 -22.75
N GLU A 450 7.34 -34.10 -23.11
CA GLU A 450 8.75 -34.20 -23.50
C GLU A 450 9.64 -34.60 -22.31
N ASN A 451 9.43 -34.00 -21.14
CA ASN A 451 10.15 -34.34 -19.92
C ASN A 451 9.88 -35.79 -19.48
N ASP A 452 8.62 -36.22 -19.52
CA ASP A 452 8.22 -37.60 -19.19
C ASP A 452 8.87 -38.60 -20.16
N ARG A 453 9.01 -38.24 -21.45
CA ARG A 453 9.76 -39.05 -22.43
C ARG A 453 11.24 -39.15 -22.08
N VAL A 454 11.88 -38.05 -21.67
CA VAL A 454 13.29 -38.06 -21.27
C VAL A 454 13.50 -38.97 -20.06
N VAL A 455 12.60 -38.93 -19.08
CA VAL A 455 12.63 -39.82 -17.90
C VAL A 455 12.42 -41.28 -18.32
N ALA A 456 11.46 -41.58 -19.20
CA ALA A 456 11.23 -42.93 -19.71
C ALA A 456 12.47 -43.49 -20.44
N VAL A 457 13.12 -42.66 -21.26
CA VAL A 457 14.40 -43.02 -21.90
C VAL A 457 15.50 -43.24 -20.86
N GLY A 458 15.49 -42.51 -19.75
CA GLY A 458 16.35 -42.76 -18.59
C GLY A 458 16.17 -44.17 -18.03
N TYR A 459 14.93 -44.57 -17.73
CA TYR A 459 14.62 -45.91 -17.22
C TYR A 459 15.01 -47.01 -18.21
N ILE A 460 14.76 -46.80 -19.51
CA ILE A 460 15.20 -47.74 -20.56
C ILE A 460 16.73 -47.90 -20.51
N ASN A 461 17.47 -46.80 -20.42
CA ASN A 461 18.93 -46.86 -20.35
C ASN A 461 19.45 -47.55 -19.09
N GLU A 462 18.81 -47.34 -17.94
CA GLU A 462 19.14 -48.00 -16.67
C GLU A 462 18.86 -49.50 -16.74
N ALA A 463 17.68 -49.91 -17.23
CA ALA A 463 17.33 -51.32 -17.41
C ALA A 463 18.30 -52.05 -18.36
N ILE A 464 18.72 -51.38 -19.45
CA ILE A 464 19.75 -51.90 -20.37
C ILE A 464 21.08 -52.12 -19.63
N ASP A 465 21.49 -51.20 -18.75
CA ASP A 465 22.76 -51.30 -18.01
C ASP A 465 22.73 -52.39 -16.93
N GLU A 466 21.57 -52.62 -16.31
CA GLU A 466 21.36 -53.71 -15.36
C GLU A 466 21.44 -55.10 -16.02
N GLY A 467 21.20 -55.18 -17.33
CA GLY A 467 21.27 -56.43 -18.08
C GLY A 467 20.05 -57.34 -17.89
N ASP A 468 18.93 -56.82 -17.38
CA ASP A 468 17.69 -57.57 -17.15
C ASP A 468 16.71 -57.39 -18.34
N PRO A 469 16.49 -58.43 -19.17
CA PRO A 469 15.63 -58.33 -20.34
C PRO A 469 14.16 -58.01 -20.03
N LEU A 470 13.64 -58.46 -18.89
CA LEU A 470 12.25 -58.21 -18.52
C LEU A 470 12.06 -56.76 -18.10
N LYS A 471 12.99 -56.21 -17.32
CA LYS A 471 12.97 -54.78 -16.98
C LYS A 471 13.13 -53.89 -18.20
N THR A 472 13.97 -54.29 -19.15
CA THR A 472 14.13 -53.55 -20.42
C THR A 472 12.83 -53.58 -21.21
N LEU A 473 12.16 -54.74 -21.33
CA LEU A 473 10.83 -54.81 -21.94
C LEU A 473 9.81 -53.93 -21.22
N ASP A 474 9.73 -54.01 -19.89
CA ASP A 474 8.79 -53.21 -19.08
C ASP A 474 9.02 -51.71 -19.29
N SER A 475 10.27 -51.27 -19.35
CA SER A 475 10.64 -49.88 -19.61
C SER A 475 10.30 -49.40 -21.04
N LEU A 476 10.40 -50.30 -22.03
CA LEU A 476 10.01 -50.02 -23.42
C LEU A 476 8.49 -49.91 -23.59
N LEU A 477 7.74 -50.64 -22.78
CA LEU A 477 6.26 -50.64 -22.77
C LEU A 477 5.67 -49.45 -22.01
N LEU A 478 6.49 -48.61 -21.36
CA LEU A 478 6.01 -47.41 -20.69
C LEU A 478 5.26 -46.50 -21.68
N PRO A 479 3.99 -46.11 -21.40
CA PRO A 479 3.23 -45.24 -22.30
C PRO A 479 3.93 -43.90 -22.58
N THR A 480 4.69 -43.40 -21.60
CA THR A 480 5.49 -42.18 -21.70
C THR A 480 6.66 -42.31 -22.66
N ALA A 481 7.16 -43.52 -22.96
CA ALA A 481 8.24 -43.72 -23.93
C ALA A 481 7.78 -43.51 -25.39
N ARG A 482 6.46 -43.59 -25.66
CA ARG A 482 5.85 -43.51 -27.00
C ARG A 482 6.44 -44.46 -28.04
N ILE A 483 7.04 -45.57 -27.60
CA ILE A 483 7.54 -46.63 -28.48
C ILE A 483 6.35 -47.51 -28.89
N ARG A 484 6.16 -47.69 -30.19
CA ARG A 484 5.08 -48.51 -30.76
C ARG A 484 5.64 -49.88 -31.16
N ASP A 485 4.74 -50.84 -31.30
CA ASP A 485 5.03 -52.16 -31.86
C ASP A 485 6.12 -52.96 -31.11
N VAL A 486 6.16 -52.81 -29.78
CA VAL A 486 7.02 -53.61 -28.89
C VAL A 486 6.40 -54.99 -28.70
N ASP A 487 7.10 -56.04 -29.11
CA ASP A 487 6.70 -57.43 -28.97
C ASP A 487 7.19 -58.03 -27.65
N PRO A 488 6.29 -58.42 -26.72
CA PRO A 488 6.68 -59.00 -25.43
C PRO A 488 7.53 -60.27 -25.52
N ASP A 489 7.39 -61.05 -26.60
CA ASP A 489 8.15 -62.30 -26.78
C ASP A 489 9.62 -62.04 -27.14
N SER A 490 9.96 -60.80 -27.51
CA SER A 490 11.27 -60.39 -28.00
C SER A 490 12.17 -59.73 -26.92
N ALA A 491 11.83 -59.85 -25.63
CA ALA A 491 12.52 -59.19 -24.51
C ALA A 491 14.05 -59.34 -24.52
N GLN A 492 14.56 -60.58 -24.64
CA GLN A 492 16.01 -60.85 -24.69
C GLN A 492 16.66 -60.22 -25.92
N HIS A 493 15.98 -60.25 -27.06
CA HIS A 493 16.49 -59.68 -28.29
C HIS A 493 16.62 -58.15 -28.18
N TYR A 494 15.61 -57.48 -27.60
CA TYR A 494 15.69 -56.04 -27.34
C TYR A 494 16.83 -55.69 -26.40
N GLN A 495 17.02 -56.45 -25.31
CA GLN A 495 18.14 -56.24 -24.38
C GLN A 495 19.50 -56.32 -25.08
N ASP A 496 19.74 -57.39 -25.85
CA ASP A 496 21.03 -57.63 -26.49
C ASP A 496 21.32 -56.55 -27.56
N VAL A 497 20.33 -56.22 -28.40
CA VAL A 497 20.48 -55.24 -29.48
C VAL A 497 20.65 -53.82 -28.93
N LEU A 498 19.86 -53.42 -27.93
CA LEU A 498 19.95 -52.08 -27.34
C LEU A 498 21.25 -51.90 -26.56
N TYR A 499 21.73 -52.94 -25.85
CA TYR A 499 23.02 -52.92 -25.18
C TYR A 499 24.19 -52.80 -26.17
N GLN A 500 24.16 -53.56 -27.26
CA GLN A 500 25.16 -53.45 -28.33
C GLN A 500 25.13 -52.07 -29.01
N ALA A 501 23.95 -51.52 -29.30
CA ALA A 501 23.81 -50.19 -29.87
C ALA A 501 24.35 -49.09 -28.91
N LYS A 502 24.08 -49.22 -27.60
CA LYS A 502 24.55 -48.29 -26.57
C LYS A 502 26.08 -48.32 -26.45
N THR A 503 26.68 -49.51 -26.42
CA THR A 503 28.14 -49.68 -26.33
C THR A 503 28.87 -49.15 -27.58
N GLN A 504 28.34 -49.40 -28.78
CA GLN A 504 28.88 -48.82 -30.02
C GLN A 504 28.84 -47.27 -30.00
N LYS A 505 27.76 -46.69 -29.47
CA LYS A 505 27.63 -45.23 -29.35
C LYS A 505 28.66 -44.62 -28.39
N PHE A 506 28.99 -45.30 -27.30
CA PHE A 506 30.06 -44.87 -26.38
C PHE A 506 31.43 -44.86 -27.04
N VAL A 507 31.74 -45.87 -27.86
CA VAL A 507 33.00 -45.95 -28.62
C VAL A 507 33.11 -44.80 -29.62
N VAL A 508 32.05 -44.55 -30.41
CA VAL A 508 32.01 -43.46 -31.39
C VAL A 508 32.11 -42.08 -30.71
N LYS A 509 31.45 -41.87 -29.57
CA LYS A 509 31.51 -40.58 -28.83
C LYS A 509 32.93 -40.30 -28.30
N MET A 510 33.68 -41.33 -27.91
CA MET A 510 35.09 -41.20 -27.51
C MET A 510 36.03 -40.93 -28.70
N GLU A 511 35.74 -41.47 -29.88
CA GLU A 511 36.51 -41.20 -31.10
C GLU A 511 36.29 -39.76 -31.61
N PHE A 512 35.06 -39.22 -31.55
CA PHE A 512 34.78 -37.85 -32.00
C PHE A 512 35.23 -36.75 -31.02
N HIS A 513 35.34 -37.01 -29.71
CA HIS A 513 35.95 -36.04 -28.78
C HIS A 513 37.46 -35.83 -29.02
N SER A 514 38.08 -36.68 -29.84
CA SER A 514 39.45 -36.47 -30.32
C SER A 514 39.54 -35.60 -31.59
N THR A 515 38.41 -35.24 -32.21
CA THR A 515 38.35 -34.39 -33.42
C THR A 515 37.12 -33.45 -33.45
N SER A 516 37.31 -32.23 -32.93
CA SER A 516 36.49 -31.00 -33.10
C SER A 516 35.13 -30.88 -32.35
N PRO A 517 34.85 -29.75 -31.67
CA PRO A 517 33.73 -29.60 -30.73
C PRO A 517 32.51 -28.86 -31.31
N GLY A 518 31.83 -29.41 -32.32
CA GLY A 518 30.72 -28.66 -32.96
C GLY A 518 29.59 -29.46 -33.61
N HIS A 519 29.43 -30.76 -33.35
CA HIS A 519 28.46 -31.61 -34.05
C HIS A 519 27.55 -32.44 -33.12
N SER A 520 27.34 -32.00 -31.88
CA SER A 520 26.63 -32.80 -30.88
C SER A 520 25.10 -32.69 -30.95
N GLU A 521 24.54 -31.62 -31.49
CA GLU A 521 23.08 -31.40 -31.51
C GLU A 521 22.39 -31.99 -32.76
N ALA A 522 23.07 -32.10 -33.90
CA ALA A 522 22.51 -32.68 -35.12
C ALA A 522 22.23 -34.20 -35.02
N LEU A 523 22.87 -34.89 -34.07
CA LEU A 523 22.77 -36.36 -33.91
C LEU A 523 21.57 -36.81 -33.09
N LEU A 524 20.99 -35.93 -32.25
CA LEU A 524 19.77 -36.23 -31.48
C LEU A 524 18.52 -36.25 -32.37
N VAL A 525 18.49 -35.43 -33.42
CA VAL A 525 17.38 -35.41 -34.40
C VAL A 525 17.43 -36.63 -35.34
N SER A 526 18.63 -37.13 -35.68
CA SER A 526 18.76 -38.40 -36.41
C SER A 526 18.35 -39.64 -35.62
N MET A 527 18.24 -39.57 -34.28
CA MET A 527 17.85 -40.72 -33.44
C MET A 527 16.37 -41.12 -33.57
N LEU A 528 15.47 -40.20 -33.94
CA LEU A 528 14.06 -40.54 -34.14
C LEU A 528 13.79 -41.24 -35.48
N CYS A 529 14.65 -41.05 -36.50
CA CYS A 529 14.47 -41.71 -37.81
C CYS A 529 14.87 -43.19 -37.82
N LEU A 530 15.78 -43.64 -36.95
CA LEU A 530 16.28 -45.02 -36.97
C LEU A 530 15.32 -46.04 -36.32
N LEU A 531 14.43 -45.60 -35.43
CA LEU A 531 13.39 -46.46 -34.87
C LEU A 531 12.24 -46.75 -35.85
N SER A 532 12.16 -46.05 -36.99
CA SER A 532 11.10 -46.24 -37.98
C SER A 532 11.44 -47.27 -39.08
N VAL A 533 12.63 -47.90 -39.06
CA VAL A 533 13.11 -48.77 -40.16
C VAL A 533 13.25 -50.25 -39.76
N ALA A 534 13.02 -50.62 -38.50
CA ALA A 534 13.09 -52.01 -38.08
C ALA A 534 11.74 -52.73 -38.25
N HIS A 535 11.29 -52.92 -39.49
CA HIS A 535 10.29 -53.95 -39.81
C HIS A 535 11.01 -55.31 -39.96
N PRO A 536 10.61 -56.36 -39.23
CA PRO A 536 10.95 -57.72 -39.62
C PRO A 536 9.98 -58.20 -40.70
N SER A 537 10.54 -58.88 -41.70
CA SER A 537 9.82 -59.63 -42.73
C SER A 537 9.28 -60.96 -42.19
#